data_AF-X1HQH7-F1
#
_entry.id   AF-X1HQH7-F1
#
_cell.length_a   1.000
_cell.length_b   1.000
_cell.length_c   1.000
_cell.angle_alpha   90.00
_cell.angle_beta   90.00
_cell.angle_gamma   90.00
#
_symmetry.space_group_name_H-M   'P 1'
#
loop_
_entity.id
_entity.type
_entity.pdbx_description
1 polymer ?
#
loop_
_entity_poly.entity_id
_entity_poly.type
_entity_poly.pdbx_seq_one_letter_code
_entity_poly.pdbx_strand_id
1 'polypeptide(L)'
;PQQMLFAEDVTPIKPLYPPDSKRQEIENKFKNLIHEELKLGSVVSYVGNKNVPFLRIYRYKEAFAFDFVMDFLRRFEADSDDYVFDPFSGLGTTLYTSMIYGIPSVGIDKLPIAYFNSKTLPLLLLLKENELKAIWTSLIPKIQRSMPADVALDVPIMKVAFDEETLLTLRKLKSAIDDLSHPYRDILLLCFQVRKRFQAIPTHGVSDERTRSS
;
A
#
# COMPACT_ATOMS: atom_id res chain seq x y z
N PRO A 1 26.13 15.91 14.82
CA PRO A 1 26.20 14.55 14.21
C PRO A 1 25.04 14.27 13.25
N GLN A 2 23.78 14.42 13.67
CA GLN A 2 22.59 14.10 12.87
C GLN A 2 22.33 15.08 11.69
N GLN A 3 22.74 16.35 11.81
CA GLN A 3 22.53 17.37 10.76
C GLN A 3 23.40 17.17 9.50
N MET A 4 24.51 16.42 9.57
CA MET A 4 25.37 16.16 8.40
C MET A 4 24.80 15.07 7.46
N LEU A 5 23.86 14.26 7.94
CA LEU A 5 23.28 13.13 7.19
C LEU A 5 22.31 13.53 6.07
N PHE A 6 21.91 14.80 6.04
CA PHE A 6 20.80 15.28 5.22
C PHE A 6 21.21 16.39 4.23
N ALA A 7 22.49 16.79 4.21
CA ALA A 7 22.98 17.97 3.50
C ALA A 7 22.74 17.92 1.97
N GLU A 8 21.90 18.84 1.46
CA GLU A 8 21.75 19.17 0.04
C GLU A 8 21.92 20.68 -0.19
N ASP A 9 22.45 21.06 -1.36
CA ASP A 9 22.59 22.46 -1.75
C ASP A 9 21.22 23.13 -1.98
N VAL A 10 20.98 24.21 -1.23
CA VAL A 10 19.73 24.97 -1.24
C VAL A 10 19.66 25.85 -2.49
N THR A 11 18.68 25.59 -3.35
CA THR A 11 18.33 26.50 -4.46
C THR A 11 17.23 27.48 -4.02
N PRO A 12 17.18 28.73 -4.53
CA PRO A 12 16.20 29.71 -4.06
C PRO A 12 14.79 29.35 -4.52
N ILE A 13 13.87 29.13 -3.58
CA ILE A 13 12.49 28.71 -3.85
C ILE A 13 11.56 29.93 -3.94
N LYS A 14 10.68 29.96 -4.94
CA LYS A 14 9.55 30.91 -5.04
C LYS A 14 8.62 30.76 -3.82
N PRO A 15 7.97 31.83 -3.31
CA PRO A 15 7.04 31.70 -2.20
C PRO A 15 5.88 30.78 -2.56
N LEU A 16 5.75 29.67 -1.81
CA LEU A 16 4.77 28.60 -2.05
C LEU A 16 3.37 28.90 -1.50
N TYR A 17 3.24 29.92 -0.64
CA TYR A 17 2.01 30.22 0.11
C TYR A 17 1.70 31.72 0.07
N PRO A 18 0.43 32.12 0.28
CA PRO A 18 0.07 33.51 0.48
C PRO A 18 0.91 34.14 1.60
N PRO A 19 1.36 35.40 1.44
CA PRO A 19 2.04 36.12 2.51
C PRO A 19 1.14 36.21 3.75
N ASP A 20 1.75 36.12 4.93
CA ASP A 20 1.11 36.21 6.25
C ASP A 20 0.15 35.05 6.59
N SER A 21 0.28 33.92 5.91
CA SER A 21 -0.46 32.71 6.26
C SER A 21 0.04 32.08 7.56
N LYS A 22 -0.85 31.40 8.31
CA LYS A 22 -0.47 30.63 9.51
C LYS A 22 0.59 29.57 9.22
N ARG A 23 0.63 29.05 7.99
CA ARG A 23 1.67 28.11 7.53
C ARG A 23 3.03 28.78 7.50
N GLN A 24 3.13 29.97 6.91
CA GLN A 24 4.38 30.74 6.85
C GLN A 24 4.90 31.09 8.26
N GLU A 25 4.01 31.41 9.19
CA GLU A 25 4.37 31.64 10.61
C GLU A 25 5.04 30.40 11.23
N ILE A 26 4.44 29.21 11.03
CA ILE A 26 4.97 27.94 11.54
C ILE A 26 6.30 27.57 10.85
N GLU A 27 6.38 27.69 9.52
CA GLU A 27 7.60 27.44 8.77
C GLU A 27 8.75 28.32 9.24
N ASN A 28 8.50 29.62 9.42
CA ASN A 28 9.50 30.55 9.95
C ASN A 28 9.92 30.18 11.39
N LYS A 29 8.96 29.79 12.24
CA LYS A 29 9.22 29.35 13.62
C LYS A 29 10.16 28.13 13.67
N PHE A 30 9.98 27.18 12.76
CA PHE A 30 10.75 25.93 12.75
C PHE A 30 11.87 25.90 11.70
N LYS A 31 12.10 26.99 10.96
CA LYS A 31 13.05 27.05 9.84
C LYS A 31 14.44 26.51 10.17
N ASN A 32 14.96 26.82 11.36
CA ASN A 32 16.30 26.40 11.79
C ASN A 32 16.36 24.92 12.24
N LEU A 33 15.21 24.26 12.36
CA LEU A 33 15.06 22.84 12.69
C LEU A 33 14.65 21.99 11.48
N ILE A 34 14.29 22.63 10.37
CA ILE A 34 13.88 21.98 9.13
C ILE A 34 15.09 21.85 8.21
N HIS A 35 15.28 20.65 7.67
CA HIS A 35 16.16 20.39 6.54
C HIS A 35 15.32 20.02 5.33
N GLU A 36 15.54 20.67 4.20
CA GLU A 36 14.90 20.30 2.93
C GLU A 36 15.76 19.30 2.15
N GLU A 37 15.16 18.22 1.67
CA GLU A 37 15.79 17.23 0.80
C GLU A 37 14.88 16.94 -0.39
N LEU A 38 14.90 17.84 -1.37
CA LEU A 38 13.96 17.80 -2.50
C LEU A 38 14.16 16.56 -3.38
N LYS A 39 15.36 15.95 -3.37
CA LYS A 39 15.62 14.71 -4.12
C LYS A 39 14.80 13.53 -3.61
N LEU A 40 14.34 13.55 -2.35
CA LEU A 40 13.49 12.50 -1.78
C LEU A 40 12.05 12.53 -2.34
N GLY A 41 11.65 13.58 -3.06
CA GLY A 41 10.28 13.77 -3.55
C GLY A 41 9.71 12.59 -4.36
N SER A 42 10.56 11.85 -5.09
CA SER A 42 10.14 10.69 -5.88
C SER A 42 9.92 9.42 -5.05
N VAL A 43 10.54 9.33 -3.87
CA VAL A 43 10.56 8.14 -2.99
C VAL A 43 9.67 8.29 -1.74
N VAL A 44 9.20 9.50 -1.44
CA VAL A 44 8.17 9.76 -0.40
C VAL A 44 6.74 9.43 -0.84
N SER A 45 6.59 8.69 -1.94
CA SER A 45 5.29 8.22 -2.43
C SER A 45 5.37 6.80 -2.97
N TYR A 46 4.22 6.16 -3.10
CA TYR A 46 4.10 4.81 -3.67
C TYR A 46 4.71 4.66 -5.09
N VAL A 47 4.97 5.75 -5.82
CA VAL A 47 5.48 5.69 -7.20
C VAL A 47 6.76 4.86 -7.30
N GLY A 48 7.65 4.94 -6.30
CA GLY A 48 8.87 4.13 -6.24
C GLY A 48 8.62 2.62 -6.10
N ASN A 49 7.48 2.21 -5.55
CA ASN A 49 7.17 0.78 -5.30
C ASN A 49 6.66 0.03 -6.53
N LYS A 50 6.42 0.70 -7.66
CA LYS A 50 5.87 0.04 -8.87
C LYS A 50 6.77 -1.05 -9.43
N ASN A 51 8.08 -0.93 -9.22
CA ASN A 51 9.08 -1.86 -9.72
C ASN A 51 9.39 -2.99 -8.73
N VAL A 52 8.93 -2.89 -7.48
CA VAL A 52 9.12 -3.92 -6.45
C VAL A 52 7.93 -4.90 -6.53
N PRO A 53 8.11 -6.14 -7.01
CA PRO A 53 6.99 -7.04 -7.33
C PRO A 53 6.02 -7.27 -6.15
N PHE A 54 6.54 -7.42 -4.94
CA PHE A 54 5.75 -7.67 -3.73
C PHE A 54 4.95 -6.43 -3.28
N LEU A 55 5.59 -5.27 -3.23
CA LEU A 55 4.91 -4.03 -2.82
C LEU A 55 3.90 -3.55 -3.88
N ARG A 56 4.00 -4.04 -5.12
CA ARG A 56 3.01 -3.77 -6.17
C ARG A 56 1.67 -4.49 -5.97
N ILE A 57 1.64 -5.57 -5.18
CA ILE A 57 0.44 -6.39 -5.01
C ILE A 57 -0.72 -5.55 -4.48
N TYR A 58 -0.47 -4.61 -3.57
CA TYR A 58 -1.51 -3.70 -3.07
C TYR A 58 -1.07 -2.24 -3.16
N ARG A 59 -1.79 -1.44 -3.95
CA ARG A 59 -1.50 -0.01 -4.10
C ARG A 59 -2.10 0.82 -2.96
N TYR A 60 -1.23 1.32 -2.09
CA TYR A 60 -1.56 2.28 -1.03
C TYR A 60 -0.79 3.57 -1.29
N LYS A 61 -1.50 4.69 -1.54
CA LYS A 61 -0.89 5.89 -2.12
C LYS A 61 0.08 6.55 -1.14
N GLU A 62 -0.21 6.40 0.14
CA GLU A 62 0.47 7.01 1.28
C GLU A 62 1.65 6.17 1.77
N ALA A 63 1.93 5.01 1.14
CA ALA A 63 3.08 4.20 1.52
C ALA A 63 4.38 4.81 0.99
N PHE A 64 5.41 4.86 1.85
CA PHE A 64 6.78 5.17 1.45
C PHE A 64 7.28 4.16 0.42
N ALA A 65 8.23 4.60 -0.43
CA ALA A 65 8.95 3.70 -1.31
C ALA A 65 9.90 2.78 -0.51
N PHE A 66 10.15 1.57 -1.00
CA PHE A 66 11.14 0.66 -0.46
C PHE A 66 12.52 1.33 -0.34
N ASP A 67 12.93 2.03 -1.41
CA ASP A 67 14.22 2.70 -1.48
C ASP A 67 14.34 3.85 -0.48
N PHE A 68 13.23 4.53 -0.15
CA PHE A 68 13.21 5.56 0.89
C PHE A 68 13.56 4.96 2.25
N VAL A 69 12.89 3.88 2.64
CA VAL A 69 13.16 3.23 3.93
C VAL A 69 14.60 2.68 3.95
N MET A 70 15.02 2.03 2.86
CA MET A 70 16.37 1.49 2.74
C MET A 70 17.45 2.57 2.91
N ASP A 71 17.27 3.72 2.28
CA ASP A 71 18.20 4.85 2.40
C ASP A 71 18.29 5.36 3.84
N PHE A 72 17.14 5.51 4.53
CA PHE A 72 17.13 5.96 5.93
C PHE A 72 17.72 4.94 6.90
N LEU A 73 17.45 3.64 6.72
CA LEU A 73 18.09 2.59 7.52
C LEU A 73 19.62 2.65 7.39
N ARG A 74 20.14 2.86 6.17
CA ARG A 74 21.59 3.02 5.94
C ARG A 74 22.15 4.29 6.55
N ARG A 75 21.45 5.42 6.41
CA ARG A 75 21.84 6.70 7.00
C ARG A 75 21.92 6.63 8.52
N PHE A 76 21.03 5.88 9.15
CA PHE A 76 21.08 5.64 10.59
C PHE A 76 22.07 4.56 11.01
N GLU A 77 22.77 3.94 10.05
CA GLU A 77 23.67 2.80 10.29
C GLU A 77 22.97 1.67 11.04
N ALA A 78 21.65 1.52 10.81
CA ALA A 78 20.82 0.59 11.56
C ALA A 78 21.17 -0.87 11.21
N ASP A 79 21.33 -1.70 12.23
CA ASP A 79 21.67 -3.12 12.07
C ASP A 79 20.79 -4.06 12.92
N SER A 80 21.19 -5.31 13.06
CA SER A 80 20.42 -6.33 13.78
C SER A 80 20.35 -6.12 15.30
N ASP A 81 21.22 -5.28 15.87
CA ASP A 81 21.22 -4.92 17.29
C ASP A 81 20.29 -3.72 17.57
N ASP A 82 19.80 -3.06 16.51
CA ASP A 82 18.84 -1.96 16.59
C ASP A 82 17.38 -2.41 16.54
N TYR A 83 16.48 -1.43 16.68
CA TYR A 83 15.04 -1.64 16.60
C TYR A 83 14.33 -0.53 15.83
N VAL A 84 13.59 -0.91 14.78
CA VAL A 84 12.83 0.03 13.96
C VAL A 84 11.38 0.08 14.42
N PHE A 85 10.92 1.28 14.81
CA PHE A 85 9.53 1.51 15.20
C PHE A 85 8.82 2.44 14.21
N ASP A 86 7.71 1.96 13.66
CA ASP A 86 6.85 2.74 12.75
C ASP A 86 5.44 2.94 13.35
N PRO A 87 5.12 4.11 13.92
CA PRO A 87 3.82 4.37 14.54
C PRO A 87 2.67 4.55 13.53
N PHE A 88 2.95 4.57 12.23
CA PHE A 88 1.98 4.72 11.14
C PHE A 88 2.31 3.79 9.98
N SER A 89 2.44 2.50 10.29
CA SER A 89 3.11 1.55 9.40
C SER A 89 2.41 1.32 8.07
N GLY A 90 1.13 1.64 7.93
CA GLY A 90 0.39 1.45 6.70
C GLY A 90 0.45 0.00 6.23
N LEU A 91 0.86 -0.22 4.97
CA LEU A 91 1.09 -1.57 4.44
C LEU A 91 2.37 -2.24 4.96
N GLY A 92 3.14 -1.57 5.81
CA GLY A 92 4.36 -2.10 6.41
C GLY A 92 5.57 -2.05 5.49
N THR A 93 5.69 -1.08 4.58
CA THR A 93 6.94 -0.91 3.79
C THR A 93 8.14 -0.85 4.73
N THR A 94 8.04 -0.08 5.82
CA THR A 94 9.10 0.05 6.83
C THR A 94 9.48 -1.31 7.40
N LEU A 95 8.49 -2.07 7.89
CA LEU A 95 8.70 -3.39 8.50
C LEU A 95 9.26 -4.41 7.50
N TYR A 96 8.76 -4.38 6.27
CA TYR A 96 9.21 -5.26 5.20
C TYR A 96 10.67 -4.98 4.84
N THR A 97 11.04 -3.71 4.66
CA THR A 97 12.43 -3.33 4.41
C THR A 97 13.32 -3.75 5.58
N SER A 98 12.94 -3.43 6.83
CA SER A 98 13.69 -3.86 8.02
C SER A 98 13.87 -5.38 8.08
N MET A 99 12.82 -6.16 7.80
CA MET A 99 12.88 -7.62 7.73
C MET A 99 13.89 -8.12 6.69
N ILE A 100 13.91 -7.53 5.49
CA ILE A 100 14.88 -7.90 4.44
C ILE A 100 16.32 -7.61 4.86
N TYR A 101 16.52 -6.56 5.65
CA TYR A 101 17.82 -6.18 6.20
C TYR A 101 18.18 -6.87 7.52
N GLY A 102 17.32 -7.77 8.02
CA GLY A 102 17.57 -8.49 9.27
C GLY A 102 17.44 -7.62 10.54
N ILE A 103 16.78 -6.47 10.44
CA ILE A 103 16.61 -5.50 11.52
C ILE A 103 15.26 -5.76 12.22
N PRO A 104 15.24 -6.01 13.55
CA PRO A 104 14.02 -6.10 14.33
C PRO A 104 13.12 -4.87 14.13
N SER A 105 11.81 -5.08 13.96
CA SER A 105 10.88 -3.97 13.75
C SER A 105 9.48 -4.23 14.27
N VAL A 106 8.81 -3.15 14.71
CA VAL A 106 7.37 -3.14 15.05
C VAL A 106 6.70 -1.93 14.44
N GLY A 107 5.51 -2.17 13.90
CA GLY A 107 4.67 -1.12 13.34
C GLY A 107 3.27 -1.13 13.95
N ILE A 108 2.67 0.05 14.04
CA ILE A 108 1.31 0.25 14.50
C ILE A 108 0.54 0.99 13.40
N ASP A 109 -0.68 0.56 13.13
CA ASP A 109 -1.63 1.30 12.30
C ASP A 109 -3.04 1.12 12.84
N LYS A 110 -3.87 2.16 12.74
CA LYS A 110 -5.27 2.13 13.18
C LYS A 110 -6.16 1.38 12.20
N LEU A 111 -5.82 1.34 10.92
CA LEU A 111 -6.65 0.75 9.87
C LEU A 111 -6.48 -0.77 9.85
N PRO A 112 -7.55 -1.56 10.10
CA PRO A 112 -7.45 -3.03 10.12
C PRO A 112 -6.94 -3.62 8.80
N ILE A 113 -7.26 -2.98 7.67
CA ILE A 113 -6.79 -3.37 6.34
C ILE A 113 -5.28 -3.15 6.17
N ALA A 114 -4.75 -2.07 6.75
CA ALA A 114 -3.32 -1.77 6.71
C ALA A 114 -2.55 -2.82 7.51
N TYR A 115 -2.99 -3.07 8.76
CA TYR A 115 -2.47 -4.14 9.59
C TYR A 115 -2.54 -5.52 8.92
N PHE A 116 -3.70 -5.88 8.35
CA PHE A 116 -3.88 -7.16 7.66
C PHE A 116 -2.90 -7.32 6.49
N ASN A 117 -2.77 -6.30 5.64
CA ASN A 117 -1.86 -6.35 4.50
C ASN A 117 -0.40 -6.43 4.97
N SER A 118 -0.03 -5.62 5.97
CA SER A 118 1.33 -5.57 6.52
C SER A 118 1.79 -6.91 7.09
N LYS A 119 0.94 -7.61 7.87
CA LYS A 119 1.29 -8.92 8.42
C LYS A 119 1.28 -10.05 7.39
N THR A 120 0.50 -9.91 6.32
CA THR A 120 0.24 -10.99 5.36
C THR A 120 1.21 -10.98 4.20
N LEU A 121 1.64 -9.79 3.75
CA LEU A 121 2.53 -9.65 2.60
C LEU A 121 3.85 -10.44 2.76
N PRO A 122 4.52 -10.45 3.93
CA PRO A 122 5.72 -11.27 4.14
C PRO A 122 5.50 -12.78 3.99
N LEU A 123 4.28 -13.28 4.26
CA LEU A 123 3.97 -14.71 4.15
C LEU A 123 4.11 -15.23 2.71
N LEU A 124 4.03 -14.34 1.71
CA LEU A 124 4.28 -14.70 0.32
C LEU A 124 5.72 -15.19 0.07
N LEU A 125 6.69 -14.72 0.87
CA LEU A 125 8.08 -15.16 0.78
C LEU A 125 8.29 -16.58 1.31
N LEU A 126 7.34 -17.10 2.09
CA LEU A 126 7.39 -18.45 2.66
C LEU A 126 6.83 -19.51 1.70
N LEU A 127 6.16 -19.08 0.62
CA LEU A 127 5.56 -19.99 -0.34
C LEU A 127 6.62 -20.71 -1.16
N LYS A 128 6.44 -22.02 -1.29
CA LYS A 128 7.21 -22.84 -2.23
C LYS A 128 6.66 -22.71 -3.63
N GLU A 129 7.50 -23.07 -4.60
CA GLU A 129 7.08 -23.10 -6.00
C GLU A 129 5.82 -23.98 -6.16
N ASN A 130 4.84 -23.49 -6.94
CA ASN A 130 3.57 -24.15 -7.22
C ASN A 130 2.63 -24.40 -6.03
N GLU A 131 3.00 -24.05 -4.79
CA GLU A 131 2.17 -24.26 -3.60
C GLU A 131 0.83 -23.52 -3.70
N LEU A 132 0.88 -22.23 -4.05
CA LEU A 132 -0.33 -21.41 -4.23
C LEU A 132 -1.22 -21.95 -5.36
N LYS A 133 -0.60 -22.47 -6.44
CA LYS A 133 -1.33 -23.06 -7.57
C LYS A 133 -2.06 -24.32 -7.14
N ALA A 134 -1.40 -25.20 -6.37
CA ALA A 134 -2.01 -26.42 -5.85
C ALA A 134 -3.21 -26.11 -4.95
N ILE A 135 -3.06 -25.13 -4.05
CA ILE A 135 -4.15 -24.68 -3.17
C ILE A 135 -5.31 -24.14 -3.99
N TRP A 136 -5.03 -23.26 -4.95
CA TRP A 136 -6.05 -22.71 -5.85
C TRP A 136 -6.81 -23.82 -6.61
N THR A 137 -6.10 -24.79 -7.19
CA THR A 137 -6.72 -25.93 -7.89
C THR A 137 -7.61 -26.74 -6.95
N SER A 138 -7.19 -26.96 -5.70
CA SER A 138 -8.00 -27.65 -4.69
C SER A 138 -9.25 -26.87 -4.26
N LEU A 139 -9.21 -25.53 -4.41
CA LEU A 139 -10.27 -24.63 -4.00
C LEU A 139 -11.41 -24.57 -5.02
N ILE A 140 -11.09 -24.66 -6.32
CA ILE A 140 -12.06 -24.61 -7.43
C ILE A 140 -13.32 -25.47 -7.19
N PRO A 141 -13.23 -26.78 -6.88
CA PRO A 141 -14.42 -27.60 -6.65
C PRO A 141 -15.18 -27.23 -5.38
N LYS A 142 -14.52 -26.62 -4.39
CA LYS A 142 -15.14 -26.17 -3.13
C LYS A 142 -15.98 -24.93 -3.34
N ILE A 143 -15.53 -23.97 -4.17
CA ILE A 143 -16.24 -22.71 -4.45
C ILE A 143 -17.69 -22.98 -4.84
N GLN A 144 -17.94 -23.93 -5.76
CA GLN A 144 -19.31 -24.19 -6.23
C GLN A 144 -20.23 -24.70 -5.12
N ARG A 145 -19.67 -25.45 -4.15
CA ARG A 145 -20.38 -26.09 -3.04
C ARG A 145 -20.50 -25.18 -1.81
N SER A 146 -19.66 -24.16 -1.70
CA SER A 146 -19.69 -23.23 -0.57
C SER A 146 -20.97 -22.41 -0.52
N MET A 147 -21.44 -22.15 0.69
CA MET A 147 -22.48 -21.15 0.90
C MET A 147 -21.93 -19.74 0.64
N PRO A 148 -22.71 -18.81 0.07
CA PRO A 148 -22.24 -17.46 -0.20
C PRO A 148 -21.97 -16.70 1.12
N ALA A 149 -20.80 -16.08 1.26
CA ALA A 149 -20.46 -15.27 2.44
C ALA A 149 -21.42 -14.09 2.61
N ASP A 150 -21.65 -13.61 3.82
CA ASP A 150 -22.43 -12.39 4.04
C ASP A 150 -21.72 -11.16 3.48
N VAL A 151 -22.52 -10.25 2.93
CA VAL A 151 -22.05 -8.95 2.43
C VAL A 151 -23.03 -7.87 2.86
N ALA A 152 -22.51 -6.67 3.10
CA ALA A 152 -23.29 -5.46 3.36
C ALA A 152 -23.99 -5.02 2.06
N LEU A 153 -25.14 -5.65 1.76
CA LEU A 153 -25.97 -5.36 0.58
C LEU A 153 -26.62 -3.97 0.66
N ASP A 154 -26.62 -3.36 1.84
CA ASP A 154 -27.05 -2.00 2.12
C ASP A 154 -26.07 -0.94 1.57
N VAL A 155 -24.84 -1.32 1.21
CA VAL A 155 -23.89 -0.40 0.58
C VAL A 155 -24.20 -0.22 -0.91
N PRO A 156 -24.58 0.99 -1.38
CA PRO A 156 -25.05 1.21 -2.75
C PRO A 156 -24.06 0.75 -3.84
N ILE A 157 -22.75 0.85 -3.58
CA ILE A 157 -21.71 0.43 -4.54
C ILE A 157 -21.77 -1.06 -4.85
N MET A 158 -22.24 -1.91 -3.93
CA MET A 158 -22.26 -3.36 -4.12
C MET A 158 -23.28 -3.80 -5.17
N LYS A 159 -24.37 -3.03 -5.34
CA LYS A 159 -25.41 -3.29 -6.36
C LYS A 159 -25.02 -2.80 -7.75
N VAL A 160 -24.08 -1.86 -7.82
CA VAL A 160 -23.63 -1.23 -9.07
C VAL A 160 -22.34 -1.88 -9.59
N ALA A 161 -21.48 -2.36 -8.69
CA ALA A 161 -20.15 -2.84 -9.05
C ALA A 161 -20.11 -4.25 -9.67
N PHE A 162 -21.12 -5.09 -9.41
CA PHE A 162 -21.17 -6.48 -9.88
C PHE A 162 -22.60 -6.88 -10.22
N ASP A 163 -22.78 -7.68 -11.27
CA ASP A 163 -24.02 -8.40 -11.52
C ASP A 163 -24.25 -9.52 -10.47
N GLU A 164 -25.46 -10.06 -10.44
CA GLU A 164 -25.87 -11.05 -9.43
C GLU A 164 -25.04 -12.34 -9.47
N GLU A 165 -24.70 -12.83 -10.67
CA GLU A 165 -23.93 -14.06 -10.86
C GLU A 165 -22.48 -13.88 -10.40
N THR A 166 -21.85 -12.77 -10.79
CA THR A 166 -20.51 -12.38 -10.34
C THR A 166 -20.47 -12.20 -8.84
N LEU A 167 -21.44 -11.47 -8.25
CA LEU A 167 -21.51 -11.25 -6.81
C LEU A 167 -21.68 -12.58 -6.06
N LEU A 168 -22.56 -13.47 -6.53
CA LEU A 168 -22.73 -14.80 -5.96
C LEU A 168 -21.42 -15.60 -5.99
N THR A 169 -20.73 -15.59 -7.13
CA THR A 169 -19.45 -16.29 -7.30
C THR A 169 -18.37 -15.74 -6.36
N LEU A 170 -18.25 -14.41 -6.23
CA LEU A 170 -17.31 -13.77 -5.32
C LEU A 170 -17.61 -14.10 -3.86
N ARG A 171 -18.89 -14.15 -3.47
CA ARG A 171 -19.32 -14.52 -2.12
C ARG A 171 -19.00 -15.98 -1.81
N LYS A 172 -19.25 -16.89 -2.75
CA LYS A 172 -18.88 -18.31 -2.61
C LYS A 172 -17.36 -18.51 -2.53
N LEU A 173 -16.61 -17.78 -3.37
CA LEU A 173 -15.15 -17.78 -3.34
C LEU A 173 -14.63 -17.30 -1.99
N LYS A 174 -15.17 -16.21 -1.45
CA LYS A 174 -14.79 -15.71 -0.13
C LYS A 174 -14.97 -16.77 0.96
N SER A 175 -16.12 -17.45 1.00
CA SER A 175 -16.36 -18.51 1.98
C SER A 175 -15.39 -19.67 1.82
N ALA A 176 -15.12 -20.11 0.60
CA ALA A 176 -14.14 -21.16 0.34
C ALA A 176 -12.73 -20.78 0.83
N ILE A 177 -12.34 -19.50 0.65
CA ILE A 177 -11.06 -18.99 1.18
C ILE A 177 -11.08 -18.95 2.71
N ASP A 178 -12.18 -18.52 3.33
CA ASP A 178 -12.32 -18.42 4.79
C ASP A 178 -12.22 -19.80 5.48
N ASP A 179 -12.57 -20.89 4.78
CA ASP A 179 -12.43 -22.27 5.27
C ASP A 179 -10.97 -22.79 5.25
N LEU A 180 -10.02 -22.05 4.67
CA LEU A 180 -8.61 -22.46 4.65
C LEU A 180 -7.93 -22.17 5.99
N SER A 181 -6.87 -22.93 6.29
CA SER A 181 -6.00 -22.65 7.43
C SER A 181 -5.02 -21.51 7.15
N HIS A 182 -4.48 -20.92 8.20
CA HIS A 182 -3.28 -20.07 8.11
C HIS A 182 -2.09 -20.90 7.56
N PRO A 183 -1.20 -20.33 6.72
CA PRO A 183 -1.19 -18.95 6.18
C PRO A 183 -2.05 -18.75 4.92
N TYR A 184 -2.56 -19.83 4.33
CA TYR A 184 -3.17 -19.82 2.99
C TYR A 184 -4.46 -19.00 2.89
N ARG A 185 -5.27 -19.03 3.95
CA ARG A 185 -6.45 -18.16 4.07
C ARG A 185 -6.07 -16.69 3.90
N ASP A 186 -5.10 -16.22 4.68
CA ASP A 186 -4.70 -14.81 4.69
C ASP A 186 -4.06 -14.43 3.35
N ILE A 187 -3.18 -15.27 2.80
CA ILE A 187 -2.55 -15.06 1.49
C ILE A 187 -3.61 -14.94 0.37
N LEU A 188 -4.58 -15.85 0.31
CA LEU A 188 -5.61 -15.81 -0.73
C LEU A 188 -6.62 -14.67 -0.51
N LEU A 189 -6.91 -14.30 0.74
CA LEU A 189 -7.69 -13.09 1.07
C LEU A 189 -6.97 -11.83 0.59
N LEU A 190 -5.65 -11.72 0.77
CA LEU A 190 -4.85 -10.63 0.22
C LEU A 190 -5.02 -10.56 -1.30
N CYS A 191 -4.82 -11.68 -2.01
CA CYS A 191 -5.01 -11.72 -3.47
C CYS A 191 -6.45 -11.37 -3.91
N PHE A 192 -7.46 -11.77 -3.13
CA PHE A 192 -8.86 -11.48 -3.40
C PHE A 192 -9.18 -9.98 -3.31
N GLN A 193 -8.51 -9.24 -2.42
CA GLN A 193 -8.72 -7.79 -2.25
C GLN A 193 -8.16 -6.96 -3.41
N VAL A 194 -7.06 -7.41 -4.03
CA VAL A 194 -6.32 -6.68 -5.07
C VAL A 194 -7.12 -6.45 -6.35
N ARG A 195 -8.12 -7.31 -6.64
CA ARG A 195 -8.89 -7.25 -7.89
C ARG A 195 -10.01 -6.21 -7.93
N LYS A 196 -10.31 -5.51 -6.84
CA LYS A 196 -11.49 -4.60 -6.78
C LYS A 196 -11.37 -3.28 -7.56
N ARG A 197 -10.26 -2.99 -8.27
CA ARG A 197 -10.07 -1.69 -8.95
C ARG A 197 -10.10 -1.72 -10.48
N PHE A 198 -10.34 -2.86 -11.13
CA PHE A 198 -10.29 -2.95 -12.60
C PHE A 198 -11.64 -2.92 -13.34
N GLN A 199 -12.78 -2.77 -12.66
CA GLN A 199 -14.10 -2.77 -13.33
C GLN A 199 -15.02 -1.58 -13.01
N ALA A 200 -14.57 -0.57 -12.25
CA ALA A 200 -15.42 0.56 -11.84
C ALA A 200 -14.97 1.92 -12.44
N ILE A 201 -14.43 1.94 -13.66
CA ILE A 201 -14.31 3.18 -14.42
C ILE A 201 -15.37 3.11 -15.53
N PRO A 202 -16.49 3.83 -15.42
CA PRO A 202 -17.37 4.03 -16.55
C PRO A 202 -16.58 4.82 -17.59
N THR A 203 -16.33 4.23 -18.75
CA THR A 203 -15.96 4.98 -19.95
C THR A 203 -17.19 5.75 -20.40
N HIS A 204 -17.48 6.88 -19.75
CA HIS A 204 -18.36 7.88 -20.33
C HIS A 204 -17.56 8.69 -21.34
N GLY A 205 -18.00 8.60 -22.59
CA GLY A 205 -17.37 9.21 -23.75
C GLY A 205 -17.17 10.70 -23.54
N VAL A 206 -15.92 11.14 -23.66
CA VAL A 206 -15.61 12.53 -23.95
C VAL A 206 -15.95 12.73 -25.42
N SER A 207 -17.11 13.32 -25.67
CA SER A 207 -17.47 13.89 -26.95
C SER A 207 -16.48 15.00 -27.30
N ASP A 208 -15.95 14.91 -28.51
CA ASP A 208 -15.01 15.80 -29.15
C ASP A 208 -15.68 17.16 -29.44
N GLU A 209 -15.36 18.18 -28.64
CA GLU A 209 -15.64 19.59 -28.95
C GLU A 209 -14.32 20.35 -29.08
N ARG A 210 -13.64 20.17 -30.21
CA ARG A 210 -12.73 21.18 -30.78
C ARG A 210 -13.01 21.36 -32.27
N THR A 211 -14.08 22.07 -32.57
CA THR A 211 -14.19 22.84 -33.82
C THR A 211 -14.83 24.19 -33.53
N ARG A 212 -14.21 25.24 -34.11
CA ARG A 212 -14.57 26.68 -34.08
C ARG A 212 -14.01 27.40 -32.85
N SER A 213 -13.20 28.46 -32.96
CA SER A 213 -13.23 29.56 -33.93
C SER A 213 -11.84 30.03 -34.35
N SER A 214 -11.69 30.19 -35.66
CA SER A 214 -10.91 31.24 -36.32
C SER A 214 -11.32 32.64 -35.89
#